data_AF-A0A661W031-F1
#
_entry.id   AF-A0A661W031-F1
#
_cell.length_a   1.000
_cell.length_b   1.000
_cell.length_c   1.000
_cell.angle_alpha   90.00
_cell.angle_beta   90.00
_cell.angle_gamma   90.00
#
_symmetry.space_group_name_H-M   'P 1'
#
loop_
_entity.id
_entity.type
_entity.pdbx_description
1 polymer ?
#
loop_
_entity_poly.entity_id
_entity_poly.type
_entity_poly.pdbx_seq_one_letter_code
_entity_poly.pdbx_strand_id
1 'polypeptide(L)'
;MLRNIIMPQDADGMLETAGRLAQEVRRILSAAQASISELVAARQVFKDFYFFVFEYKNKILAACERRDVWAAGFAAFQLQEEICRLLNKVENGFYGVDFNLLGEYTGAYEKAGFPDLLESAAQGDLGELARQVRRLDEKIREWFRSHSIELNILESEEELRGFLNQRSPVQL
;
A
#
# COMPACT_ATOMS: atom_id res chain seq x y z
N MET A 1 -20.40 -22.01 -22.09
CA MET A 1 -20.00 -21.40 -20.80
C MET A 1 -21.15 -20.62 -20.18
N LEU A 2 -21.56 -19.46 -20.71
CA LEU A 2 -22.64 -18.63 -20.14
C LEU A 2 -23.99 -19.35 -19.98
N ARG A 3 -24.39 -20.20 -20.95
CA ARG A 3 -25.64 -20.99 -20.88
C ARG A 3 -25.69 -21.91 -19.66
N ASN A 4 -24.56 -22.49 -19.25
CA ASN A 4 -24.49 -23.41 -18.10
C ASN A 4 -24.46 -22.67 -16.76
N ILE A 5 -24.29 -21.35 -16.78
CA ILE A 5 -24.40 -20.46 -15.61
C ILE A 5 -25.83 -19.93 -15.50
N ILE A 6 -26.43 -19.51 -16.62
CA ILE A 6 -27.77 -18.90 -16.66
C ILE A 6 -28.89 -19.95 -16.56
N MET A 7 -28.65 -21.17 -17.06
CA MET A 7 -29.58 -22.30 -17.00
C MET A 7 -28.84 -23.56 -16.54
N PRO A 8 -28.51 -23.63 -15.24
CA PRO A 8 -27.76 -24.75 -14.70
C PRO A 8 -28.62 -26.02 -14.65
N GLN A 9 -28.02 -27.16 -14.96
CA GLN A 9 -28.66 -28.48 -14.74
C GLN A 9 -28.39 -29.00 -13.32
N ASP A 10 -27.29 -28.56 -12.71
CA ASP A 10 -26.89 -28.85 -11.34
C ASP A 10 -26.04 -27.69 -10.79
N ALA A 11 -26.05 -27.52 -9.46
CA ALA A 11 -25.41 -26.38 -8.80
C ALA A 11 -23.88 -26.46 -8.81
N ASP A 12 -23.31 -27.66 -8.74
CA ASP A 12 -21.85 -27.85 -8.68
C ASP A 12 -21.20 -27.51 -10.02
N GLY A 13 -21.77 -28.01 -11.13
CA GLY A 13 -21.34 -27.69 -12.49
C GLY A 13 -21.53 -26.20 -12.83
N MET A 14 -22.56 -25.55 -12.27
CA MET A 14 -22.73 -24.10 -12.36
C MET A 14 -21.58 -23.35 -11.68
N LEU A 15 -21.28 -23.69 -10.42
CA LEU A 15 -20.21 -23.06 -9.63
C LEU A 15 -18.84 -23.26 -10.28
N GLU A 16 -18.57 -24.46 -10.77
CA GLU A 16 -17.32 -24.77 -11.47
C GLU A 16 -17.19 -23.94 -12.78
N THR A 17 -18.28 -23.83 -13.54
CA THR A 17 -18.30 -23.02 -14.77
C THR A 17 -18.13 -21.53 -14.45
N ALA A 18 -18.76 -21.03 -13.39
CA ALA A 18 -18.62 -19.65 -12.93
C ALA A 18 -17.19 -19.36 -12.42
N GLY A 19 -16.58 -20.29 -11.68
CA GLY A 19 -15.20 -20.20 -11.22
C GLY A 19 -14.21 -20.11 -12.38
N ARG A 20 -14.38 -20.96 -13.41
CA ARG A 20 -13.58 -20.89 -14.64
C ARG A 20 -13.74 -19.56 -15.37
N LEU A 21 -14.97 -19.04 -15.48
CA LEU A 21 -15.21 -17.74 -16.08
C LEU A 21 -14.51 -16.61 -15.30
N ALA A 22 -14.60 -16.61 -13.96
CA ALA A 22 -13.94 -15.61 -13.12
C ALA A 22 -12.42 -15.65 -13.26
N GLN A 23 -11.82 -16.85 -13.34
CA GLN A 23 -10.39 -17.03 -13.58
C GLN A 23 -9.96 -16.49 -14.95
N GLU A 24 -10.71 -16.79 -16.02
CA GLU A 24 -10.42 -16.27 -17.35
C GLU A 24 -10.54 -14.75 -17.43
N VAL A 25 -11.58 -14.17 -16.82
CA VAL A 25 -11.75 -12.72 -16.73
C VAL A 25 -10.57 -12.09 -15.98
N ARG A 26 -10.18 -12.64 -14.82
CA ARG A 26 -9.02 -12.15 -14.07
C ARG A 26 -7.75 -12.18 -14.91
N ARG A 27 -7.49 -13.29 -15.61
CA ARG A 27 -6.32 -13.47 -16.49
C ARG A 27 -6.28 -12.40 -17.58
N ILE A 28 -7.42 -12.11 -18.22
CA ILE A 28 -7.53 -11.08 -19.27
C ILE A 28 -7.26 -9.69 -18.69
N LEU A 29 -7.87 -9.35 -17.55
CA LEU A 29 -7.69 -8.04 -16.90
C LEU A 29 -6.25 -7.82 -16.44
N SER A 30 -5.61 -8.83 -15.84
CA SER A 30 -4.21 -8.74 -15.42
C SER A 30 -3.27 -8.58 -16.63
N ALA A 31 -3.53 -9.29 -17.74
CA ALA A 31 -2.76 -9.13 -18.97
C ALA A 31 -2.95 -7.72 -19.58
N ALA A 32 -4.17 -7.19 -19.55
CA ALA A 32 -4.47 -5.84 -20.01
C ALA A 32 -3.76 -4.79 -19.16
N GLN A 33 -3.80 -4.91 -17.82
CA GLN A 33 -3.09 -4.03 -16.88
C GLN A 33 -1.59 -4.02 -17.16
N ALA A 34 -0.98 -5.20 -17.31
CA ALA A 34 0.44 -5.32 -17.65
C ALA A 34 0.80 -4.67 -19.00
N SER A 35 -0.11 -4.72 -19.99
CA SER A 35 0.11 -4.14 -21.31
C SER A 35 0.13 -2.60 -21.33
N ILE A 36 -0.48 -1.97 -20.32
CA ILE A 36 -0.53 -0.51 -20.15
C ILE A 36 0.36 -0.03 -18.99
N SER A 37 1.15 -0.93 -18.40
CA SER A 37 2.06 -0.59 -17.31
C SER A 37 3.15 0.36 -17.77
N GLU A 38 3.35 1.42 -17.00
CA GLU A 38 4.41 2.40 -17.23
C GLU A 38 5.23 2.55 -15.96
N LEU A 39 6.52 2.22 -16.05
CA LEU A 39 7.46 2.39 -14.94
C LEU A 39 7.63 3.88 -14.64
N VAL A 40 7.63 4.20 -13.34
CA VAL A 40 7.81 5.56 -12.84
C VAL A 40 8.93 5.54 -11.82
N ALA A 41 9.80 6.55 -11.87
CA ALA A 41 10.90 6.64 -10.92
C ALA A 41 10.37 6.75 -9.48
N ALA A 42 11.00 6.03 -8.54
CA ALA A 42 10.61 6.03 -7.13
C ALA A 42 10.43 7.43 -6.55
N ARG A 43 11.35 8.36 -6.85
CA ARG A 43 11.29 9.77 -6.43
C ARG A 43 10.02 10.51 -6.86
N GLN A 44 9.43 10.14 -8.00
CA GLN A 44 8.21 10.78 -8.49
C GLN A 44 6.98 10.22 -7.77
N VAL A 45 6.96 8.91 -7.52
CA VAL A 45 5.85 8.23 -6.84
C VAL A 45 5.80 8.59 -5.35
N PHE A 46 6.95 8.62 -4.70
CA PHE A 46 7.08 8.82 -3.25
C PHE A 46 7.34 10.27 -2.85
N LYS A 47 7.22 11.22 -3.79
CA LYS A 47 7.38 12.64 -3.49
C LYS A 47 6.43 13.03 -2.35
N ASP A 48 6.98 13.59 -1.28
CA ASP A 48 6.24 14.01 -0.07
C ASP A 48 5.51 12.88 0.68
N PHE A 49 5.73 11.61 0.33
CA PHE A 49 5.00 10.49 0.93
C PHE A 49 5.37 10.25 2.39
N TYR A 50 6.55 10.70 2.83
CA TYR A 50 7.00 10.47 4.19
C TYR A 50 6.05 11.06 5.25
N PHE A 51 5.31 12.13 4.93
CA PHE A 51 4.27 12.66 5.81
C PHE A 51 3.18 11.63 6.11
N PHE A 52 2.76 10.85 5.11
CA PHE A 52 1.78 9.77 5.29
C PHE A 52 2.31 8.69 6.22
N VAL A 53 3.57 8.28 6.03
CA VAL A 53 4.23 7.29 6.91
C VAL A 53 4.29 7.80 8.35
N PHE A 54 4.70 9.05 8.55
CA PHE A 54 4.80 9.66 9.87
C PHE A 54 3.43 9.76 10.57
N GLU A 55 2.40 10.22 9.85
CA GLU A 55 1.04 10.31 10.34
C GLU A 55 0.50 8.95 10.80
N TYR A 56 0.58 7.94 9.92
CA TYR A 56 0.03 6.62 10.20
C TYR A 56 0.82 5.87 11.27
N LYS A 57 2.14 6.01 11.31
CA LYS A 57 2.95 5.51 12.43
C LYS A 57 2.41 6.01 13.76
N ASN A 58 2.17 7.32 13.88
CA ASN A 58 1.69 7.92 15.12
C ASN A 58 0.26 7.50 15.44
N LYS A 59 -0.61 7.35 14.44
CA LYS A 59 -1.97 6.78 14.62
C LYS A 59 -1.92 5.37 15.19
N ILE A 60 -1.08 4.51 14.62
CA ILE A 60 -0.90 3.11 15.06
C ILE A 60 -0.39 3.10 16.50
N LEU A 61 0.68 3.83 16.81
CA LEU A 61 1.26 3.88 18.15
C LEU A 61 0.25 4.39 19.19
N ALA A 62 -0.47 5.47 18.90
CA ALA A 62 -1.48 6.01 19.80
C ALA A 62 -2.66 5.04 20.00
N ALA A 63 -3.05 4.28 18.98
CA ALA A 63 -4.06 3.23 19.10
C ALA A 63 -3.57 2.04 19.96
N CYS A 64 -2.31 1.61 19.76
CA CYS A 64 -1.67 0.60 20.62
C CYS A 64 -1.65 1.04 22.09
N GLU A 65 -1.29 2.29 22.38
CA GLU A 65 -1.29 2.86 23.73
C GLU A 65 -2.68 2.85 24.37
N ARG A 66 -3.72 3.15 23.59
CA ARG A 66 -5.13 3.09 24.03
C ARG A 66 -5.70 1.68 24.09
N ARG A 67 -4.93 0.65 23.71
CA ARG A 67 -5.38 -0.74 23.56
C ARG A 67 -6.52 -0.92 22.56
N ASP A 68 -6.61 -0.04 21.56
CA ASP A 68 -7.64 -0.07 20.53
C ASP A 68 -7.18 -0.93 19.34
N VAL A 69 -7.52 -2.21 19.40
CA VAL A 69 -7.09 -3.22 18.40
C VAL A 69 -7.62 -2.89 17.01
N TRP A 70 -8.86 -2.39 16.90
CA TRP A 70 -9.46 -2.07 15.61
C TRP A 70 -8.82 -0.86 14.97
N ALA A 71 -8.63 0.22 15.73
CA ALA A 71 -7.97 1.41 15.20
C ALA A 71 -6.50 1.13 14.84
N ALA A 72 -5.79 0.34 15.66
CA ALA A 72 -4.41 -0.04 15.39
C ALA A 72 -4.30 -0.90 14.14
N GLY A 73 -5.12 -1.94 14.01
CA GLY A 73 -5.13 -2.83 12.86
C GLY A 73 -5.56 -2.15 11.56
N PHE A 74 -6.58 -1.30 11.62
CA PHE A 74 -7.04 -0.54 10.43
C PHE A 74 -5.98 0.44 9.95
N ALA A 75 -5.35 1.21 10.84
CA ALA A 75 -4.27 2.12 10.48
C ALA A 75 -3.03 1.37 9.96
N ALA A 76 -2.71 0.20 10.53
CA ALA A 76 -1.64 -0.66 10.05
C ALA A 76 -1.89 -1.16 8.63
N PHE A 77 -3.12 -1.59 8.34
CA PHE A 77 -3.53 -2.00 7.01
C PHE A 77 -3.41 -0.87 5.99
N GLN A 78 -3.94 0.31 6.30
CA GLN A 78 -3.87 1.46 5.40
C GLN A 78 -2.42 1.88 5.11
N LEU A 79 -1.54 1.84 6.12
CA LEU A 79 -0.13 2.16 5.92
C LEU A 79 0.57 1.17 4.99
N GLN A 80 0.46 -0.13 5.28
CA GLN A 80 1.14 -1.16 4.51
C GLN A 80 0.58 -1.27 3.09
N GLU A 81 -0.75 -1.24 2.92
CA GLU A 81 -1.40 -1.33 1.61
C GLU A 81 -0.96 -0.18 0.71
N GLU A 82 -0.94 1.06 1.20
CA GLU A 82 -0.53 2.21 0.40
C GLU A 82 0.94 2.10 -0.01
N ILE A 83 1.83 1.65 0.88
CA ILE A 83 3.25 1.43 0.52
C ILE A 83 3.36 0.33 -0.54
N CYS A 84 2.66 -0.80 -0.38
CA CYS A 84 2.61 -1.87 -1.39
C CYS A 84 2.16 -1.32 -2.75
N ARG A 85 1.08 -0.54 -2.77
CA ARG A 85 0.49 0.06 -3.96
C ARG A 85 1.48 0.97 -4.69
N LEU A 86 2.19 1.83 -3.96
CA LEU A 86 3.20 2.74 -4.52
C LEU A 86 4.46 1.99 -4.97
N LEU A 87 4.97 1.04 -4.19
CA LEU A 87 6.13 0.24 -4.59
C LEU A 87 5.82 -0.60 -5.83
N ASN A 88 4.62 -1.15 -5.94
CA ASN A 88 4.21 -1.88 -7.14
C ASN A 88 4.13 -0.96 -8.36
N LYS A 89 3.74 0.31 -8.20
CA LYS A 89 3.80 1.28 -9.30
C LYS A 89 5.23 1.50 -9.78
N VAL A 90 6.19 1.56 -8.86
CA VAL A 90 7.61 1.72 -9.20
C VAL A 90 8.16 0.48 -9.92
N GLU A 91 7.88 -0.72 -9.39
CA GLU A 91 8.46 -1.98 -9.88
C GLU A 91 7.76 -2.50 -11.15
N ASN A 92 6.43 -2.48 -11.16
CA ASN A 92 5.60 -3.15 -12.17
C ASN A 92 4.78 -2.19 -13.03
N GLY A 93 4.84 -0.88 -12.76
CA GLY A 93 4.27 0.16 -13.61
C GLY A 93 2.76 0.39 -13.44
N PHE A 94 2.11 -0.24 -12.46
CA PHE A 94 0.69 -0.04 -12.16
C PHE A 94 0.45 0.08 -10.65
N TYR A 95 -0.59 0.82 -10.27
CA TYR A 95 -1.08 0.78 -8.89
C TYR A 95 -1.96 -0.45 -8.71
N GLY A 96 -1.85 -1.16 -7.58
CA GLY A 96 -2.91 -2.07 -7.16
C GLY A 96 -4.24 -1.30 -7.13
N VAL A 97 -5.25 -1.80 -7.83
CA VAL A 97 -6.61 -1.22 -7.91
C VAL A 97 -7.64 -2.26 -7.49
N ASP A 98 -8.90 -1.87 -7.35
CA ASP A 98 -9.99 -2.64 -6.74
C ASP A 98 -10.15 -4.13 -7.15
N PHE A 99 -9.69 -4.52 -8.35
CA PHE A 99 -9.76 -5.93 -8.78
C PHE A 99 -8.52 -6.77 -8.40
N ASN A 100 -7.39 -6.11 -8.08
CA ASN A 100 -6.17 -6.75 -7.62
C ASN A 100 -6.32 -7.20 -6.17
N LEU A 101 -5.80 -8.39 -5.87
CA LEU A 101 -5.67 -8.85 -4.50
C LEU A 101 -4.38 -8.27 -3.90
N LEU A 102 -4.35 -8.00 -2.60
CA LEU A 102 -3.17 -7.45 -1.93
C LEU A 102 -1.90 -8.26 -2.23
N GLY A 103 -1.98 -9.59 -2.17
CA GLY A 103 -0.86 -10.48 -2.47
C GLY A 103 -0.32 -10.41 -3.91
N GLU A 104 -1.02 -9.75 -4.83
CA GLU A 104 -0.53 -9.55 -6.20
C GLU A 104 0.36 -8.32 -6.35
N TYR A 105 0.39 -7.44 -5.35
CA TYR A 105 1.21 -6.23 -5.37
C TYR A 105 2.05 -6.02 -4.09
N THR A 106 2.18 -7.04 -3.24
CA THR A 106 3.09 -7.01 -2.07
C THR A 106 4.53 -7.34 -2.40
N GLY A 107 4.81 -7.97 -3.54
CA GLY A 107 6.16 -8.47 -3.83
C GLY A 107 7.26 -7.40 -3.77
N ALA A 108 6.97 -6.16 -4.20
CA ALA A 108 7.92 -5.05 -4.11
C ALA A 108 8.16 -4.58 -2.66
N TYR A 109 7.14 -4.66 -1.80
CA TYR A 109 7.22 -4.39 -0.37
C TYR A 109 8.13 -5.39 0.35
N GLU A 110 7.95 -6.67 0.05
CA GLU A 110 8.76 -7.76 0.60
C GLU A 110 10.22 -7.65 0.15
N LYS A 111 10.46 -7.37 -1.14
CA LYS A 111 11.81 -7.14 -1.69
C LYS A 111 12.52 -5.94 -1.04
N ALA A 112 11.78 -4.91 -0.64
CA ALA A 112 12.33 -3.76 0.08
C ALA A 112 12.74 -4.09 1.53
N GLY A 113 12.40 -5.29 2.03
CA GLY A 113 12.74 -5.75 3.38
C GLY A 113 11.92 -5.04 4.47
N PHE A 114 10.73 -4.56 4.12
CA PHE A 114 9.82 -3.91 5.05
C PHE A 114 9.09 -4.94 5.92
N PRO A 115 8.86 -4.66 7.22
CA PRO A 115 8.18 -5.60 8.12
C PRO A 115 6.70 -5.77 7.76
N ASP A 116 6.16 -6.95 8.01
CA ASP A 116 4.71 -7.19 7.88
C ASP A 116 3.98 -6.70 9.13
N LEU A 117 3.19 -5.64 8.98
CA LEU A 117 2.32 -5.11 10.02
C LEU A 117 1.03 -5.92 10.16
N LEU A 118 0.57 -6.55 9.07
CA LEU A 118 -0.73 -7.22 9.03
C LEU A 118 -0.76 -8.47 9.89
N GLU A 119 0.35 -9.21 9.98
CA GLU A 119 0.44 -10.38 10.84
C GLU A 119 0.20 -10.02 12.31
N SER A 120 0.94 -9.03 12.84
CA SER A 120 0.77 -8.57 14.22
C SER A 120 -0.59 -7.94 14.49
N ALA A 121 -1.14 -7.18 13.52
CA ALA A 121 -2.47 -6.61 13.60
C ALA A 121 -3.57 -7.70 13.63
N ALA A 122 -3.47 -8.73 12.80
CA ALA A 122 -4.43 -9.82 12.72
C ALA A 122 -4.46 -10.67 14.00
N GLN A 123 -3.31 -10.80 14.67
CA GLN A 123 -3.20 -11.48 15.96
C GLN A 123 -3.66 -10.61 17.15
N GLY A 124 -3.90 -9.31 16.93
CA GLY A 124 -4.18 -8.34 17.99
C GLY A 124 -2.99 -8.08 18.93
N ASP A 125 -1.77 -8.41 18.50
CA ASP A 125 -0.55 -8.17 19.28
C ASP A 125 -0.10 -6.72 19.12
N LEU A 126 -0.63 -5.86 19.99
CA LEU A 126 -0.34 -4.42 19.98
C LEU A 126 1.12 -4.10 20.34
N GLY A 127 1.77 -4.94 21.13
CA GLY A 127 3.17 -4.75 21.50
C GLY A 127 4.09 -4.99 20.31
N GLU A 128 3.83 -6.09 19.60
CA GLU A 128 4.54 -6.43 18.38
C GLU A 128 4.24 -5.46 17.25
N LEU A 129 2.98 -5.07 17.06
CA LEU A 129 2.60 -4.08 16.04
C LEU A 129 3.32 -2.73 16.26
N ALA A 130 3.38 -2.27 17.51
CA ALA A 130 4.12 -1.05 17.86
C ALA A 130 5.63 -1.18 17.60
N ARG A 131 6.20 -2.39 17.71
CA ARG A 131 7.61 -2.64 17.36
C ARG A 131 7.81 -2.63 15.85
N GLN A 132 6.97 -3.33 15.10
CA GLN A 132 7.07 -3.44 13.65
C GLN A 132 6.86 -2.10 12.96
N VAL A 133 5.93 -1.25 13.42
CA VAL A 133 5.72 0.08 12.82
C VAL A 133 6.90 1.03 13.03
N ARG A 134 7.64 0.91 14.15
CA ARG A 134 8.89 1.67 14.36
C ARG A 134 9.99 1.19 13.44
N ARG A 135 10.13 -0.14 13.30
CA ARG A 135 11.07 -0.76 12.36
C ARG A 135 10.76 -0.38 10.91
N LEU A 136 9.48 -0.28 10.56
CA LEU A 136 9.05 0.18 9.24
C LEU A 136 9.52 1.61 8.96
N ASP A 137 9.35 2.53 9.92
CA ASP A 137 9.82 3.92 9.79
C ASP A 137 11.33 4.00 9.53
N GLU A 138 12.12 3.24 10.29
CA GLU A 138 13.57 3.14 10.08
C GLU A 138 13.91 2.63 8.67
N LYS A 139 13.29 1.54 8.24
CA LYS A 139 13.52 0.92 6.94
C LYS A 139 13.09 1.80 5.78
N ILE A 140 11.96 2.50 5.90
CA ILE A 140 11.49 3.46 4.91
C ILE A 140 12.48 4.61 4.79
N ARG A 141 12.97 5.15 5.91
CA ARG A 141 13.97 6.23 5.86
C ARG A 141 15.25 5.79 5.15
N GLU A 142 15.73 4.57 5.41
CA GLU A 142 16.87 3.99 4.72
C GLU A 142 16.61 3.84 3.21
N TRP A 143 15.45 3.29 2.84
CA TRP A 143 15.07 3.10 1.44
C TRP A 143 14.90 4.43 0.70
N PHE A 144 14.32 5.44 1.35
CA PHE A 144 14.14 6.77 0.77
C PHE A 144 15.50 7.41 0.48
N ARG A 145 16.45 7.35 1.43
CA ARG A 145 17.81 7.86 1.21
C ARG A 145 18.52 7.12 0.07
N SER A 146 18.42 5.79 -0.01
CA SER A 146 19.07 5.02 -1.07
C SER A 146 18.50 5.30 -2.46
N HIS A 147 17.25 5.81 -2.53
CA HIS A 147 16.58 6.19 -3.78
C HIS A 147 16.55 7.71 -4.03
N SER A 148 17.31 8.49 -3.26
CA SER A 148 17.37 9.96 -3.36
C SER A 148 16.00 10.63 -3.23
N ILE A 149 15.19 10.14 -2.29
CA ILE A 149 13.86 10.66 -1.96
C ILE A 149 13.98 11.50 -0.69
N GLU A 150 13.56 12.75 -0.78
CA GLU A 150 13.56 13.67 0.35
C GLU A 150 12.46 13.30 1.36
N LEU A 151 12.80 13.28 2.65
CA LEU A 151 11.84 13.01 3.72
C LEU A 151 10.96 14.23 4.03
N ASN A 152 11.38 15.43 3.61
CA ASN A 152 10.71 16.70 3.88
C ASN A 152 10.35 16.89 5.36
N ILE A 153 11.27 16.46 6.23
CA ILE A 153 11.21 16.77 7.66
C ILE A 153 11.70 18.21 7.80
N LEU A 154 10.81 19.07 8.28
CA LEU A 154 11.05 20.49 8.44
C LEU A 154 11.35 20.75 9.92
N GLU A 155 12.46 21.42 10.20
CA GLU A 155 12.93 21.68 11.56
C GLU A 155 12.67 23.13 12.01
N SER A 156 12.22 24.00 11.09
CA SER A 156 12.02 25.42 11.34
C SER A 156 10.79 26.00 10.63
N GLU A 157 10.31 27.15 11.13
CA GLU A 157 9.23 27.90 10.48
C GLU A 157 9.66 28.40 9.09
N GLU A 158 10.93 28.78 8.95
CA GLU A 158 11.54 29.21 7.70
C GLU A 158 11.51 28.10 6.64
N GLU A 159 11.86 26.86 7.02
CA GLU A 159 11.77 25.70 6.14
C GLU A 159 10.33 25.40 5.73
N LEU A 160 9.37 25.53 6.66
CA LEU A 160 7.95 25.39 6.35
C LEU A 160 7.47 26.43 5.34
N ARG A 161 7.84 27.70 5.52
CA ARG A 161 7.51 28.77 4.57
C ARG A 161 8.13 28.52 3.19
N GLY A 162 9.39 28.08 3.15
CA GLY A 162 10.07 27.70 1.91
C GLY A 162 9.35 26.57 1.18
N PHE A 163 9.00 25.50 1.90
CA PHE A 163 8.27 24.35 1.37
C PHE A 163 6.88 24.73 0.83
N LEU A 164 6.12 25.55 1.56
CA LEU A 164 4.79 26.00 1.12
C LEU A 164 4.87 26.83 -0.16
N ASN A 165 5.82 27.76 -0.26
CA ASN A 165 5.99 28.61 -1.43
C ASN A 165 6.34 27.83 -2.71
N GLN A 166 7.03 26.68 -2.59
CA GLN A 166 7.33 25.80 -3.73
C GLN A 166 6.12 24.97 -4.20
N ARG A 167 5.17 24.67 -3.30
CA ARG A 167 3.98 23.86 -3.59
C ARG A 167 2.78 24.69 -4.05
N SER A 168 2.67 25.92 -3.56
CA SER A 168 1.65 26.89 -3.95
C SER A 168 2.20 28.26 -3.60
N PRO A 169 2.59 29.11 -4.57
CA PRO A 169 3.09 30.44 -4.25
C PRO A 169 2.03 31.16 -3.42
N VAL A 170 2.34 31.45 -2.16
CA VAL A 170 1.46 32.21 -1.28
C VAL A 170 1.44 33.63 -1.85
N GLN A 171 0.36 33.97 -2.55
CA GLN A 171 0.10 35.36 -2.91
C GLN A 171 -0.28 36.09 -1.62
N LEU A 172 0.71 36.79 -1.04
CA LEU A 172 0.49 37.81 -0.02
C LEU A 172 -0.06 39.09 -0.66
#